data_AF-A0A382UJJ0-F1
#
_entry.id   AF-A0A382UJJ0-F1
#
_cell.length_a   1.000
_cell.length_b   1.000
_cell.length_c   1.000
_cell.angle_alpha   90.00
_cell.angle_beta   90.00
_cell.angle_gamma   90.00
#
_symmetry.space_group_name_H-M   'P 1'
#
loop_
_entity.id
_entity.type
_entity.pdbx_description
1 polymer ?
#
loop_
_entity_poly.entity_id
_entity_poly.type
_entity_poly.pdbx_seq_one_letter_code
_entity_poly.pdbx_strand_id
1 'polypeptide(L)' 'MNTILFDYNRKAFLPLTFTRPISDLRIGIVTIKEKWECYFDTVSVKTEDYLSEKFSIQLSNENIWINAQVLPNQELV' A
#
# COMPACT_ATOMS: atom_id res chain seq x y z
N MET A 1 -2.87 0.36 16.24
CA MET A 1 -3.65 0.63 15.02
C MET A 1 -2.73 0.43 13.83
N ASN A 2 -3.09 -0.42 12.87
CA ASN A 2 -2.29 -0.70 11.67
C ASN A 2 -2.96 -0.11 10.42
N THR A 3 -2.16 0.46 9.53
CA THR A 3 -2.66 0.97 8.25
C THR A 3 -2.39 -0.05 7.15
N ILE A 4 -3.43 -0.46 6.43
CA ILE A 4 -3.36 -1.48 5.39
C ILE A 4 -3.67 -0.84 4.04
N LEU A 5 -2.66 -0.78 3.17
CA LEU A 5 -2.79 -0.34 1.79
C LEU A 5 -3.30 -1.52 0.95
N PHE A 6 -4.49 -1.39 0.36
CA PHE A 6 -5.04 -2.43 -0.51
C PHE A 6 -4.97 -2.01 -1.98
N ASP A 7 -4.68 -2.99 -2.85
CA ASP A 7 -4.71 -2.78 -4.29
C ASP A 7 -6.16 -2.73 -4.80
N TYR A 8 -6.53 -1.63 -5.48
CA TYR A 8 -7.78 -1.52 -6.23
C TYR A 8 -7.47 -1.44 -7.73
N ASN A 9 -8.30 -2.08 -8.57
CA ASN A 9 -8.17 -2.05 -10.03
C ASN A 9 -6.75 -2.29 -10.58
N ARG A 10 -6.02 -3.28 -10.02
CA ARG A 10 -4.63 -3.59 -10.36
C ARG A 10 -4.41 -3.85 -11.86
N LYS A 11 -5.42 -4.36 -12.57
CA LYS A 11 -5.38 -4.61 -14.03
C LYS A 11 -5.00 -3.36 -14.84
N ALA A 12 -5.42 -2.18 -14.39
CA ALA A 12 -5.09 -0.92 -15.05
C ALA A 12 -3.61 -0.52 -14.92
N PHE A 13 -2.90 -1.10 -13.94
CA PHE A 13 -1.48 -0.82 -13.65
C PHE A 13 -0.55 -1.90 -14.20
N LEU A 14 -1.08 -2.93 -14.85
CA LEU A 14 -0.27 -3.88 -15.59
C LEU A 14 0.40 -3.15 -16.78
N PRO A 15 1.68 -3.43 -17.08
CA PRO A 15 2.48 -4.55 -16.56
C PRO A 15 3.28 -4.24 -15.27
N LEU A 16 3.22 -3.02 -14.74
CA LEU A 16 4.12 -2.57 -13.67
C LEU A 16 3.90 -3.28 -12.34
N THR A 17 2.69 -3.79 -12.13
CA THR A 17 2.29 -4.48 -10.90
C THR A 17 2.36 -6.00 -11.01
N PHE A 18 2.94 -6.58 -12.08
CA PHE A 18 3.08 -8.05 -12.22
C PHE A 18 3.88 -8.69 -11.07
N THR A 19 4.89 -8.00 -10.57
CA THR A 19 5.84 -8.53 -9.57
C THR A 19 5.82 -7.75 -8.25
N ARG A 20 4.92 -6.77 -8.10
CA ARG A 20 4.81 -5.88 -6.94
C ARG A 20 3.42 -5.23 -6.83
N PRO A 21 2.97 -4.84 -5.63
CA PRO A 21 1.71 -4.14 -5.42
C PRO A 21 1.76 -2.69 -5.93
N ILE A 22 0.58 -2.04 -6.03
CA ILE A 22 0.48 -0.62 -6.43
C ILE A 22 1.20 0.26 -5.41
N SER A 23 1.11 -0.08 -4.12
CA SER A 23 1.75 0.67 -3.04
C SER A 23 3.28 0.77 -3.17
N ASP A 24 3.89 -0.18 -3.89
CA ASP A 24 5.35 -0.24 -4.10
C ASP A 24 5.80 0.48 -5.38
N LEU A 25 4.86 1.11 -6.11
CA LEU A 25 5.19 1.99 -7.21
C LEU A 25 5.80 3.29 -6.67
N ARG A 26 6.86 3.75 -7.35
CA ARG A 26 7.53 5.01 -7.02
C ARG A 26 6.82 6.19 -7.66
N ILE A 27 6.59 7.23 -6.86
CA ILE A 27 6.09 8.53 -7.31
C ILE A 27 7.11 9.58 -6.86
N GLY A 28 7.99 9.93 -7.79
CA GLY A 28 9.23 10.65 -7.50
C GLY A 28 10.31 9.69 -6.99
N ILE A 29 10.94 10.06 -5.87
CA ILE A 29 12.04 9.28 -5.27
C ILE A 29 11.52 8.13 -4.40
N VAL A 30 10.38 8.36 -3.73
CA VAL A 30 9.79 7.44 -2.75
C VAL A 30 8.59 6.67 -3.32
N THR A 31 8.33 5.50 -2.76
CA THR A 31 7.14 4.68 -3.03
C THR A 31 5.90 5.25 -2.35
N ILE A 32 4.71 4.82 -2.79
CA ILE A 32 3.46 5.21 -2.13
C ILE A 32 3.44 4.69 -0.68
N LYS A 33 3.95 3.48 -0.45
CA LYS A 33 4.11 2.89 0.89
C LYS A 33 4.99 3.77 1.78
N GLU A 34 6.18 4.15 1.32
CA GLU A 34 7.12 5.01 2.06
C GLU A 34 6.49 6.37 2.40
N LYS A 35 5.67 6.94 1.51
CA LYS A 35 4.93 8.16 1.81
C LYS A 35 3.96 7.97 2.98
N TRP A 36 3.22 6.87 3.03
CA TRP A 36 2.30 6.56 4.13
C TRP A 36 3.04 6.20 5.43
N GLU A 37 4.20 5.57 5.34
CA GLU A 37 5.08 5.29 6.49
C GLU A 37 5.61 6.57 7.16
N CYS A 38 5.59 7.72 6.47
CA CYS A 38 5.92 9.00 7.09
C CYS A 38 4.81 9.52 8.02
N TYR A 39 3.57 9.03 7.87
CA TYR A 39 2.41 9.48 8.64
C TYR A 39 1.93 8.44 9.67
N PHE A 40 2.18 7.15 9.43
CA PHE A 40 1.77 6.06 10.30
C PHE A 40 2.95 5.16 10.67
N ASP A 41 3.00 4.71 11.93
CA ASP A 41 4.07 3.85 12.44
C ASP A 41 4.09 2.45 11.83
N THR A 42 2.93 1.93 11.41
CA THR A 42 2.82 0.59 10.83
C THR A 42 1.97 0.63 9.57
N VAL A 43 2.61 0.27 8.45
CA VAL A 43 1.97 0.21 7.12
C VAL A 43 2.18 -1.17 6.52
N SER A 44 1.09 -1.91 6.38
CA SER A 44 1.03 -3.21 5.72
C SER A 44 0.40 -3.08 4.34
N VAL A 45 0.59 -4.09 3.49
CA VAL A 45 0.03 -4.11 2.14
C VAL A 45 -0.83 -5.36 1.98
N LYS A 46 -2.04 -5.18 1.43
CA LYS A 46 -2.88 -6.28 0.94
C LYS A 46 -2.82 -6.32 -0.57
N THR A 47 -2.30 -7.42 -1.10
CA THR A 47 -2.15 -7.65 -2.54
C THR A 47 -2.58 -9.08 -2.89
N GLU A 48 -2.29 -9.52 -4.11
CA GLU A 48 -2.62 -10.86 -4.62
C GLU A 48 -1.88 -11.97 -3.86
N ASP A 49 -2.48 -13.15 -3.76
CA ASP A 49 -1.97 -14.27 -2.95
C ASP A 49 -0.52 -14.65 -3.28
N TYR A 50 -0.13 -14.62 -4.55
CA TYR A 50 1.24 -14.95 -4.98
C TYR A 50 2.28 -13.86 -4.62
N LEU A 51 1.84 -12.63 -4.34
CA LEU A 51 2.69 -11.55 -3.84
C LEU A 51 2.68 -11.48 -2.31
N SER A 52 1.65 -12.01 -1.66
CA SER A 52 1.48 -11.98 -0.20
C SER A 52 2.61 -12.66 0.58
N GLU A 53 3.35 -13.58 -0.03
CA GLU A 53 4.55 -14.18 0.57
C GLU A 53 5.66 -13.14 0.81
N LYS A 54 5.84 -12.22 -0.14
CA LYS A 54 6.84 -11.14 -0.06
C LYS A 54 6.28 -9.88 0.60
N PHE A 55 5.01 -9.58 0.35
CA PHE A 55 4.31 -8.39 0.84
C PHE A 55 3.24 -8.83 1.84
N SER A 56 3.68 -9.15 3.05
CA SER A 56 2.80 -9.69 4.08
C SER A 56 1.89 -8.60 4.67
N ILE A 57 0.65 -9.02 4.91
CA ILE A 57 -0.33 -8.24 5.65
C ILE A 57 -0.19 -8.52 7.14
N GLN A 58 -0.10 -7.46 7.95
CA GLN A 58 -0.23 -7.59 9.40
C GLN A 58 -1.65 -7.17 9.80
N LEU A 59 -2.31 -7.96 10.63
CA LEU A 59 -3.63 -7.62 11.18
C LEU A 59 -3.45 -7.32 12.66
N SER A 60 -3.88 -6.14 13.08
CA SER A 60 -3.91 -5.73 14.50
C SER A 60 -5.36 -5.60 14.98
N ASN A 61 -5.58 -5.27 16.26
CA ASN A 61 -6.93 -5.09 16.81
C ASN A 61 -7.71 -3.95 16.13
N GLU A 62 -7.02 -2.94 15.59
CA GLU A 62 -7.62 -1.80 14.90
C GLU A 62 -6.89 -1.57 13.59
N ASN A 63 -7.58 -1.72 12.45
CA ASN A 63 -6.95 -1.58 11.13
C ASN A 63 -7.67 -0.52 10.30
N ILE A 64 -6.89 0.42 9.75
CA ILE A 64 -7.35 1.41 8.77
C ILE A 64 -7.06 0.86 7.38
N TRP A 65 -8.03 0.88 6.49
CA TRP A 65 -7.89 0.43 5.11
C TRP A 65 -7.83 1.61 4.17
N ILE A 66 -6.74 1.73 3.41
CA ILE A 66 -6.53 2.83 2.48
C ILE A 66 -6.27 2.27 1.09
N ASN A 67 -6.87 2.87 0.06
CA ASN A 67 -6.59 2.50 -1.32
C ASN A 67 -5.15 2.90 -1.66
N ALA A 68 -4.34 1.95 -2.14
CA ALA A 68 -2.95 2.16 -2.52
C ALA A 68 -2.75 3.16 -3.66
N GLN A 69 -3.81 3.57 -4.36
CA GLN A 69 -3.79 4.61 -5.39
C GLN A 69 -3.84 6.03 -4.82
N VAL A 70 -4.16 6.18 -3.53
CA VAL A 70 -4.29 7.48 -2.86
C VAL A 70 -2.95 7.88 -2.26
N LEU A 71 -2.59 9.14 -2.47
CA LEU A 71 -1.42 9.76 -1.87
C LEU A 71 -1.80 10.50 -0.59
N PRO A 72 -0.97 10.43 0.47
CA PRO A 72 -1.23 11.19 1.69
C PRO A 72 -1.08 12.69 1.41
N ASN A 73 -1.93 13.48 2.05
CA ASN A 73 -1.85 14.94 2.10
C ASN A 73 -2.27 15.42 3.50
N GLN A 74 -2.05 16.69 3.81
CA GLN A 74 -2.33 17.23 5.15
C GLN A 74 -3.83 17.32 5.50
N GLU A 75 -4.72 17.30 4.51
CA GLU A 75 -6.18 17.34 4.75
C GLU A 75 -6.78 15.94 4.99
N LEU A 76 -6.08 14.90 4.53
CA LEU A 76 -6.54 13.51 4.55
C LEU A 76 -6.05 12.73 5.78
N VAL A 77 -4.98 13.20 6.42
CA VAL A 77 -4.35 12.55 7.58
C VAL A 77 -4.78 13.21 8.89
#